data_AF-A0A9X3QE86-F1
#
_entry.id   AF-A0A9X3QE86-F1
#
_cell.length_a   1.000
_cell.length_b   1.000
_cell.length_c   1.000
_cell.angle_alpha   90.00
_cell.angle_beta   90.00
_cell.angle_gamma   90.00
#
_symmetry.space_group_name_H-M   'P 1'
#
loop_
_entity.id
_entity.type
_entity.pdbx_description
1 polymer ?
#
loop_
_entity_poly.entity_id
_entity_poly.type
_entity_poly.pdbx_seq_one_letter_code
_entity_poly.pdbx_strand_id
1 'polypeptide(L)'
;MNIYNSPVTKIAFWVIVIGGAACLLIPLFAPLLPLQYLKGYGEIGDVLGGISSPFLQILGSVLLFLVLKAQIDANGILHQQIEKEYTKEQLRHELNQLHELYMFVERNIKNFSYDQEKMIDGKSQMILLHSRRAIKCFIEDLESLDVDIHKDDDILRFDGVKEIMSILNSVDLYFDKIKDSEIAPYHKSFYKTLMQHELLFSVFPYQDLDNQAYLKQEHCPECGEYHANYPPLIYDRLQKIKKSFS
;
A
#
# COMPACT_ATOMS: atom_id res chain seq x y z
N MET A 1 -2.14 27.24 -13.34
CA MET A 1 -3.07 28.33 -13.74
C MET A 1 -2.62 29.60 -13.01
N ASN A 2 -2.22 30.65 -13.73
CA ASN A 2 -1.53 31.80 -13.15
C ASN A 2 -2.54 32.75 -12.46
N ILE A 3 -2.67 32.64 -11.13
CA ILE A 3 -3.77 33.19 -10.30
C ILE A 3 -3.84 34.72 -10.36
N TYR A 4 -2.72 35.40 -10.62
CA TYR A 4 -2.65 36.86 -10.72
C TYR A 4 -3.31 37.45 -11.99
N ASN A 5 -3.67 36.61 -12.96
CA ASN A 5 -4.12 37.07 -14.27
C ASN A 5 -5.62 36.86 -14.55
N SER A 6 -6.45 36.61 -13.55
CA SER A 6 -7.90 36.60 -13.77
C SER A 6 -8.44 38.02 -13.99
N PRO A 7 -9.36 38.23 -14.94
CA PRO A 7 -9.93 39.56 -15.18
C PRO A 7 -10.62 40.12 -13.92
N VAL A 8 -11.21 39.25 -13.10
CA VAL A 8 -11.91 39.60 -11.86
C VAL A 8 -10.95 40.13 -10.78
N THR A 9 -9.77 39.50 -10.61
CA THR A 9 -8.76 39.96 -9.63
C THR A 9 -8.12 41.28 -10.05
N LYS A 10 -7.99 41.53 -11.36
CA LYS A 10 -7.53 42.82 -11.89
C LYS A 10 -8.54 43.93 -11.64
N ILE A 11 -9.82 43.67 -11.86
CA ILE A 11 -10.89 44.63 -11.58
C ILE A 11 -10.95 44.92 -10.07
N ALA A 12 -10.91 43.89 -9.22
CA ALA A 12 -10.90 44.06 -7.77
C ALA A 12 -9.70 44.89 -7.28
N PHE A 13 -8.52 44.69 -7.86
CA PHE A 13 -7.34 45.51 -7.56
C PHE A 13 -7.57 47.00 -7.87
N TRP A 14 -8.09 47.33 -9.05
CA TRP A 14 -8.40 48.71 -9.41
C TRP A 14 -9.51 49.33 -8.54
N VAL A 15 -10.52 48.54 -8.16
CA VAL A 15 -11.58 49.01 -7.24
C VAL A 15 -11.01 49.35 -5.87
N ILE A 16 -10.05 48.57 -5.35
CA ILE A 16 -9.37 48.85 -4.09
C ILE A 16 -8.51 50.11 -4.19
N VAL A 17 -7.73 50.26 -5.28
CA VAL A 17 -6.85 51.42 -5.49
C VAL A 17 -7.68 52.70 -5.63
N ILE A 18 -8.70 52.70 -6.48
CA ILE A 18 -9.54 53.87 -6.75
C ILE A 18 -10.43 54.17 -5.55
N GLY A 19 -11.07 53.15 -4.95
CA GLY A 19 -11.94 53.31 -3.78
C GLY A 19 -11.17 53.77 -2.55
N GLY A 20 -9.97 53.23 -2.32
CA GLY A 20 -9.08 53.64 -1.24
C GLY A 20 -8.56 55.07 -1.44
N ALA A 21 -8.15 55.42 -2.67
CA ALA A 21 -7.77 56.78 -3.01
C ALA A 21 -8.93 57.76 -2.84
N ALA A 22 -10.15 57.40 -3.26
CA ALA A 22 -11.34 58.23 -3.08
C ALA A 22 -11.64 58.45 -1.58
N CYS A 23 -11.57 57.41 -0.75
CA CYS A 23 -11.77 57.53 0.70
C CYS A 23 -10.75 58.46 1.38
N LEU A 24 -9.53 58.57 0.84
CA LEU A 24 -8.48 59.43 1.40
C LEU A 24 -8.53 60.85 0.82
N LEU A 25 -8.74 60.99 -0.49
CA LEU A 25 -8.71 62.27 -1.19
C LEU A 25 -10.00 63.09 -0.99
N ILE A 26 -11.17 62.45 -0.89
CA ILE A 26 -12.45 63.18 -0.70
C ILE A 26 -12.45 64.01 0.60
N PRO A 27 -12.10 63.45 1.78
CA PRO A 27 -12.01 64.26 3.01
C PRO A 27 -10.89 65.30 2.97
N LEU A 28 -9.77 65.00 2.28
CA LEU A 28 -8.62 65.90 2.19
C LEU A 28 -8.94 67.16 1.36
N PHE A 29 -9.73 67.04 0.30
CA PHE A 29 -10.14 68.16 -0.56
C PHE A 29 -11.50 68.78 -0.19
N ALA A 30 -12.25 68.17 0.74
CA ALA A 30 -13.53 68.71 1.23
C ALA A 30 -13.45 70.17 1.75
N PRO A 31 -12.37 70.63 2.43
CA PRO A 31 -12.27 72.01 2.90
C PRO A 31 -12.10 73.06 1.79
N LEU A 32 -11.73 72.64 0.57
CA LEU A 32 -11.55 73.52 -0.59
C LEU A 32 -12.89 73.85 -1.28
N LEU A 33 -13.95 73.12 -0.96
CA LEU A 33 -15.31 73.37 -1.46
C LEU A 33 -15.99 74.45 -0.61
N PRO A 34 -16.92 75.24 -1.16
CA PRO A 34 -17.66 76.23 -0.38
C PRO A 34 -18.54 75.56 0.69
N LEU A 35 -17.98 75.36 1.88
CA LEU A 35 -18.57 74.69 3.06
C LEU A 35 -19.91 75.28 3.52
N GLN A 36 -20.24 76.50 3.07
CA GLN A 36 -21.53 77.16 3.32
C GLN A 36 -22.71 76.40 2.69
N TYR A 37 -22.50 75.69 1.57
CA TYR A 37 -23.54 74.89 0.91
C TYR A 37 -23.79 73.55 1.62
N LEU A 38 -22.76 72.98 2.27
CA LEU A 38 -22.83 71.69 2.97
C LEU A 38 -23.52 71.78 4.33
N LYS A 39 -23.41 72.93 5.03
CA LYS A 39 -24.16 73.20 6.26
C LYS A 39 -25.68 73.15 6.09
N GLY A 40 -26.19 73.30 4.86
CA GLY A 40 -27.62 73.19 4.55
C GLY A 40 -28.15 71.75 4.54
N TYR A 41 -27.26 70.74 4.49
CA TYR A 41 -27.63 69.32 4.38
C TYR A 41 -27.39 68.51 5.65
N GLY A 42 -26.76 69.09 6.69
CA GLY A 42 -26.48 68.43 7.96
C GLY A 42 -25.14 68.85 8.57
N GLU A 43 -24.72 68.17 9.64
CA GLU A 43 -23.36 68.30 10.16
C GLU A 43 -22.38 67.85 9.07
N ILE A 44 -21.25 68.57 8.90
CA ILE A 44 -20.28 68.30 7.82
C ILE A 44 -19.81 66.84 7.86
N GLY A 45 -19.68 66.27 9.06
CA GLY A 45 -19.34 64.86 9.26
C GLY A 45 -20.37 63.88 8.70
N ASP A 46 -21.66 64.16 8.86
CA ASP A 46 -22.75 63.29 8.38
C ASP A 46 -22.88 63.35 6.86
N VAL A 47 -22.72 64.53 6.26
CA VAL A 47 -22.80 64.70 4.81
C VAL A 47 -21.62 64.01 4.11
N LEU A 48 -20.40 64.15 4.65
CA LEU A 48 -19.22 63.45 4.13
C LEU A 48 -19.28 61.94 4.41
N GLY A 49 -19.81 61.52 5.56
CA GLY A 49 -20.08 60.12 5.90
C GLY A 49 -21.09 59.48 4.94
N GLY A 50 -22.16 60.19 4.59
CA GLY A 50 -23.17 59.73 3.64
C GLY A 50 -22.63 59.54 2.22
N ILE A 51 -21.73 60.42 1.77
CA ILE A 51 -21.08 60.31 0.45
C ILE A 51 -20.06 59.17 0.42
N SER A 52 -19.29 58.99 1.50
CA SER A 52 -18.23 57.96 1.58
C SER A 52 -18.77 56.55 1.86
N SER A 53 -19.93 56.43 2.50
CA SER A 53 -20.52 55.15 2.92
C SER A 53 -20.71 54.13 1.78
N PRO A 54 -21.29 54.48 0.61
CA PRO A 54 -21.41 53.54 -0.51
C PRO A 54 -20.06 53.02 -1.02
N PHE A 55 -19.02 53.87 -1.05
CA PHE A 55 -17.69 53.46 -1.48
C PHE A 55 -17.02 52.51 -0.48
N LEU A 56 -17.16 52.77 0.82
CA LEU A 56 -16.68 51.88 1.88
C LEU A 56 -17.38 50.52 1.85
N GLN A 57 -18.69 50.49 1.57
CA GLN A 57 -19.45 49.24 1.45
C GLN A 57 -19.02 48.41 0.24
N ILE A 58 -18.79 49.05 -0.92
CA ILE A 58 -18.27 48.37 -2.11
C ILE A 58 -16.85 47.84 -1.84
N LEU A 59 -15.99 48.66 -1.25
CA LEU A 59 -14.62 48.28 -0.92
C LEU A 59 -14.60 47.10 0.06
N GLY A 60 -15.42 47.14 1.11
CA GLY A 60 -15.56 46.05 2.08
C GLY A 60 -16.08 44.76 1.44
N SER A 61 -17.05 44.86 0.53
CA SER A 61 -17.60 43.69 -0.18
C SER A 61 -16.58 43.06 -1.14
N VAL A 62 -15.79 43.88 -1.84
CA VAL A 62 -14.71 43.42 -2.72
C VAL A 62 -13.58 42.76 -1.92
N LEU A 63 -13.20 43.34 -0.78
CA LEU A 63 -12.22 42.73 0.11
C LEU A 63 -12.73 41.38 0.65
N LEU A 64 -13.98 41.32 1.11
CA LEU A 64 -14.58 40.08 1.59
C LEU A 64 -14.60 39.01 0.49
N PHE A 65 -14.95 39.39 -0.74
CA PHE A 65 -14.90 38.49 -1.90
C PHE A 65 -13.49 37.95 -2.15
N LEU A 66 -12.46 38.80 -2.14
CA LEU A 66 -11.07 38.36 -2.34
C LEU A 66 -10.59 37.43 -1.23
N VAL A 67 -10.95 37.73 0.03
CA VAL A 67 -10.62 36.89 1.19
C VAL A 67 -11.28 35.52 1.04
N LEU A 68 -12.58 35.47 0.74
CA LEU A 68 -13.32 34.22 0.54
C LEU A 68 -12.76 33.41 -0.63
N LYS A 69 -12.42 34.07 -1.73
CA LYS A 69 -11.80 33.41 -2.88
C LYS A 69 -10.45 32.79 -2.50
N ALA A 70 -9.59 33.52 -1.81
CA ALA A 70 -8.30 33.01 -1.35
C ALA A 70 -8.46 31.82 -0.39
N GLN A 71 -9.48 31.84 0.48
CA GLN A 71 -9.80 30.72 1.37
C GLN A 71 -10.24 29.48 0.58
N ILE A 72 -11.12 29.64 -0.41
CA ILE A 72 -11.56 28.52 -1.28
C ILE A 72 -10.36 27.94 -2.05
N ASP A 73 -9.52 28.79 -2.61
CA ASP A 73 -8.32 28.37 -3.35
C ASP A 73 -7.34 27.62 -2.44
N ALA A 74 -7.10 28.14 -1.22
CA ALA A 74 -6.26 27.48 -0.22
C ALA A 74 -6.81 26.10 0.18
N ASN A 75 -8.12 25.99 0.38
CA ASN A 75 -8.77 24.71 0.68
C ASN A 75 -8.64 23.73 -0.50
N GLY A 76 -8.77 24.20 -1.74
CA GLY A 76 -8.57 23.38 -2.93
C GLY A 76 -7.15 22.80 -3.01
N ILE A 77 -6.13 23.62 -2.74
CA ILE A 77 -4.73 23.17 -2.70
C ILE A 77 -4.50 22.18 -1.55
N LEU A 78 -5.06 22.46 -0.37
CA LEU A 78 -4.96 21.58 0.79
C LEU A 78 -5.58 20.21 0.51
N HIS A 79 -6.78 20.15 -0.06
CA HIS A 79 -7.43 18.90 -0.43
C HIS A 79 -6.58 18.09 -1.42
N GLN A 80 -6.00 18.75 -2.44
CA GLN A 80 -5.09 18.07 -3.38
C GLN A 80 -3.82 17.54 -2.71
N GLN A 81 -3.30 18.21 -1.69
CA GLN A 81 -2.15 17.72 -0.92
C GLN A 81 -2.54 16.50 -0.08
N ILE A 82 -3.67 16.56 0.62
CA ILE A 82 -4.20 15.46 1.44
C ILE A 82 -4.44 14.21 0.56
N GLU A 83 -5.06 14.38 -0.61
CA GLU A 83 -5.34 13.26 -1.51
C GLU A 83 -4.05 12.59 -2.02
N LYS A 84 -3.02 13.41 -2.35
CA LYS A 84 -1.69 12.90 -2.73
C LYS A 84 -1.01 12.16 -1.59
N GLU A 85 -1.09 12.69 -0.36
CA GLU A 85 -0.52 12.04 0.82
C GLU A 85 -1.24 10.74 1.15
N TYR A 86 -2.56 10.73 1.11
CA TYR A 86 -3.38 9.53 1.31
C TYR A 86 -3.03 8.43 0.32
N THR A 87 -2.92 8.76 -0.97
CA THR A 87 -2.52 7.80 -2.01
C THR A 87 -1.12 7.23 -1.74
N LYS A 88 -0.17 8.08 -1.34
CA LYS A 88 1.19 7.67 -1.00
C LYS A 88 1.22 6.78 0.25
N GLU A 89 0.39 7.08 1.25
CA GLU A 89 0.28 6.31 2.48
C GLU A 89 -0.34 4.93 2.22
N GLN A 90 -1.41 4.86 1.41
CA GLN A 90 -2.02 3.60 1.00
C GLN A 90 -1.01 2.70 0.29
N LEU A 91 -0.25 3.25 -0.68
CA LEU A 91 0.82 2.51 -1.37
C LEU A 91 1.89 2.01 -0.38
N ARG A 92 2.32 2.86 0.55
CA ARG A 92 3.30 2.47 1.58
C ARG A 92 2.76 1.38 2.49
N HIS A 93 1.48 1.45 2.85
CA HIS A 93 0.83 0.45 3.68
C HIS A 93 0.77 -0.90 2.97
N GLU A 94 0.39 -0.94 1.69
CA GLU A 94 0.41 -2.16 0.88
C GLU A 94 1.80 -2.80 0.81
N LEU A 95 2.84 -2.01 0.56
CA LEU A 95 4.23 -2.49 0.55
C LEU A 95 4.67 -3.04 1.91
N ASN A 96 4.29 -2.35 3.01
CA ASN A 96 4.58 -2.83 4.36
C ASN A 96 3.87 -4.15 4.65
N GLN A 97 2.59 -4.28 4.32
CA GLN A 97 1.86 -5.53 4.51
C GLN A 97 2.47 -6.69 3.71
N LEU A 98 2.97 -6.42 2.50
CA LEU A 98 3.65 -7.41 1.68
C LEU A 98 5.00 -7.82 2.30
N HIS A 99 5.75 -6.85 2.83
CA HIS A 99 6.98 -7.12 3.55
C HIS A 99 6.75 -7.95 4.82
N GLU A 100 5.74 -7.61 5.62
CA GLU A 100 5.37 -8.39 6.82
C GLU A 100 4.98 -9.83 6.46
N LEU A 101 4.24 -10.03 5.37
CA LEU A 101 3.90 -11.37 4.89
C LEU A 101 5.14 -12.15 4.43
N TYR A 102 6.08 -11.49 3.75
CA TYR A 102 7.38 -12.09 3.43
C TYR A 102 8.14 -12.50 4.70
N MET A 103 8.26 -11.60 5.68
CA MET A 103 8.95 -11.87 6.95
C MET A 103 8.27 -12.99 7.73
N PHE A 104 6.94 -13.07 7.70
CA PHE A 104 6.20 -14.16 8.29
C PHE A 104 6.54 -15.51 7.65
N VAL A 105 6.52 -15.60 6.31
CA VAL A 105 6.90 -16.82 5.59
C VAL A 105 8.34 -17.21 5.89
N GLU A 106 9.28 -16.26 5.79
CA GLU A 106 10.71 -16.49 6.04
C GLU A 106 10.97 -16.99 7.47
N ARG A 107 10.33 -16.39 8.47
CA ARG A 107 10.43 -16.85 9.86
C ARG A 107 9.85 -18.25 10.05
N ASN A 108 8.70 -18.57 9.47
CA ASN A 108 8.13 -19.90 9.57
C ASN A 108 9.03 -20.96 8.91
N ILE A 109 9.59 -20.65 7.74
CA ILE A 109 10.59 -21.50 7.08
C ILE A 109 11.80 -21.71 7.99
N LYS A 110 12.33 -20.65 8.61
CA LYS A 110 13.49 -20.75 9.50
C LYS A 110 13.20 -21.53 10.77
N ASN A 111 12.01 -21.36 11.34
CA ASN A 111 11.62 -21.99 12.59
C ASN A 111 11.14 -23.43 12.42
N PHE A 112 10.83 -23.86 11.19
CA PHE A 112 10.47 -25.25 10.92
C PHE A 112 11.54 -26.17 11.47
N SER A 113 11.13 -27.15 12.26
CA SER A 113 12.01 -28.10 12.91
C SER A 113 11.50 -29.50 12.73
N TYR A 114 12.41 -30.44 12.60
CA TYR A 114 12.07 -31.83 12.36
C TYR A 114 13.11 -32.73 13.02
N ASP A 115 12.61 -33.73 13.77
CA ASP A 115 13.44 -34.68 14.49
C ASP A 115 13.87 -35.80 13.55
N GLN A 116 15.19 -35.96 13.39
CA GLN A 116 15.78 -37.02 12.59
C GLN A 116 16.44 -38.07 13.48
N GLU A 117 16.09 -39.34 13.28
CA GLU A 117 16.81 -40.46 13.89
C GLU A 117 18.13 -40.71 13.14
N LYS A 118 19.27 -40.65 13.87
CA LYS A 118 20.59 -40.96 13.31
C LYS A 118 21.32 -41.98 14.15
N MET A 119 21.93 -42.96 13.47
CA MET A 119 22.84 -43.92 14.09
C MET A 119 24.22 -43.28 14.27
N ILE A 120 24.59 -42.99 15.52
CA ILE A 120 25.92 -42.51 15.89
C ILE A 120 26.54 -43.53 16.84
N ASP A 121 27.67 -44.10 16.43
CA ASP A 121 28.45 -45.04 17.26
C ASP A 121 27.64 -46.27 17.71
N GLY A 122 26.81 -46.80 16.80
CA GLY A 122 25.95 -47.97 17.04
C GLY A 122 24.73 -47.70 17.95
N LYS A 123 24.49 -46.44 18.35
CA LYS A 123 23.30 -46.02 19.11
C LYS A 123 22.44 -45.09 18.26
N SER A 124 21.13 -45.32 18.31
CA SER A 124 20.15 -44.37 17.78
C SER A 124 20.13 -43.11 18.66
N GLN A 125 20.29 -41.95 18.04
CA GLN A 125 20.13 -40.64 18.66
C GLN A 125 19.18 -39.79 17.81
N MET A 126 18.23 -39.13 18.47
CA MET A 126 17.37 -38.14 17.84
C MET A 126 18.13 -36.81 17.75
N ILE A 127 18.21 -36.24 16.54
CA ILE A 127 18.81 -34.94 16.29
C ILE A 127 17.72 -34.01 15.77
N LEU A 128 17.49 -32.92 16.49
CA LEU A 128 16.60 -31.85 16.04
C LEU A 128 17.28 -31.05 14.92
N LEU A 129 16.68 -31.07 13.73
CA LEU A 129 17.08 -30.24 12.61
C LEU A 129 16.23 -28.97 12.58
N HIS A 130 16.77 -27.93 11.94
CA HIS A 130 16.06 -26.67 11.73
C HIS A 130 16.11 -26.20 10.28
N SER A 131 15.15 -25.34 9.93
CA SER A 131 15.05 -24.60 8.68
C SER A 131 15.12 -25.51 7.45
N ARG A 132 15.85 -25.10 6.41
CA ARG A 132 16.10 -25.87 5.18
C ARG A 132 16.44 -27.35 5.41
N ARG A 133 17.26 -27.67 6.41
CA ARG A 133 17.69 -29.06 6.65
C ARG A 133 16.55 -29.91 7.22
N ALA A 134 15.76 -29.33 8.11
CA ALA A 134 14.55 -29.95 8.63
C ALA A 134 13.54 -30.18 7.52
N ILE A 135 13.26 -29.16 6.69
CA ILE A 135 12.33 -29.28 5.56
C ILE A 135 12.80 -30.37 4.59
N LYS A 136 14.10 -30.38 4.25
CA LYS A 136 14.66 -31.41 3.37
C LYS A 136 14.46 -32.81 3.94
N CYS A 137 14.89 -33.06 5.19
CA CYS A 137 14.77 -34.39 5.78
C CYS A 137 13.32 -34.81 5.99
N PHE A 138 12.43 -33.88 6.35
CA PHE A 138 11.00 -34.15 6.43
C PHE A 138 10.42 -34.60 5.09
N ILE A 139 10.79 -33.94 3.99
CA ILE A 139 10.35 -34.31 2.63
C ILE A 139 10.91 -35.69 2.25
N GLU A 140 12.18 -35.97 2.51
CA GLU A 140 12.82 -37.27 2.25
C GLU A 140 12.18 -38.41 3.06
N ASP A 141 11.88 -38.16 4.33
CA ASP A 141 11.22 -39.13 5.21
C ASP A 141 9.79 -39.40 4.73
N LEU A 142 9.04 -38.36 4.35
CA LEU A 142 7.72 -38.50 3.73
C LEU A 142 7.75 -39.34 2.45
N GLU A 143 8.74 -39.14 1.57
CA GLU A 143 8.92 -39.95 0.36
C GLU A 143 9.19 -41.43 0.67
N SER A 144 9.82 -41.72 1.80
CA SER A 144 10.16 -43.08 2.22
C SER A 144 9.06 -43.81 2.98
N LEU A 145 8.06 -43.08 3.48
CA LEU A 145 6.94 -43.64 4.22
C LEU A 145 5.89 -44.19 3.25
N ASP A 146 5.51 -45.45 3.44
CA ASP A 146 4.41 -46.10 2.73
C ASP A 146 3.06 -45.65 3.31
N VAL A 147 2.76 -44.35 3.17
CA VAL A 147 1.51 -43.76 3.67
C VAL A 147 0.44 -43.89 2.60
N ASP A 148 -0.72 -44.42 2.99
CA ASP A 148 -1.92 -44.38 2.15
C ASP A 148 -2.35 -42.93 1.92
N ILE A 149 -1.99 -42.42 0.75
CA ILE A 149 -2.25 -41.06 0.30
C ILE A 149 -3.72 -40.74 0.00
N HIS A 150 -4.62 -41.73 0.09
CA HIS A 150 -6.07 -41.56 -0.11
C HIS A 150 -6.84 -41.31 1.19
N LYS A 151 -6.15 -41.29 2.33
CA LYS A 151 -6.72 -40.93 3.64
C LYS A 151 -6.09 -39.65 4.19
N ASP A 152 -6.72 -38.52 3.87
CA ASP A 152 -6.30 -37.18 4.35
C ASP A 152 -6.10 -37.11 5.87
N ASP A 153 -6.91 -37.85 6.64
CA ASP A 153 -6.82 -37.91 8.10
C ASP A 153 -5.54 -38.58 8.62
N ASP A 154 -4.95 -39.51 7.88
CA ASP A 154 -3.72 -40.21 8.28
C ASP A 154 -2.48 -39.41 7.91
N ILE A 155 -2.52 -38.64 6.82
CA ILE A 155 -1.45 -37.71 6.40
C ILE A 155 -1.35 -36.52 7.36
N LEU A 156 -2.48 -35.95 7.80
CA LEU A 156 -2.52 -34.82 8.73
C LEU A 156 -2.08 -35.17 10.17
N ARG A 157 -1.90 -36.46 10.47
CA ARG A 157 -1.37 -36.95 11.76
C ARG A 157 0.14 -36.93 11.84
N PHE A 158 0.84 -36.83 10.70
CA PHE A 158 2.28 -36.66 10.70
C PHE A 158 2.66 -35.27 11.20
N ASP A 159 3.45 -35.25 12.26
CA ASP A 159 3.99 -34.02 12.81
C ASP A 159 4.86 -33.33 11.75
N GLY A 160 4.69 -32.01 11.57
CA GLY A 160 5.32 -31.25 10.49
C GLY A 160 4.50 -31.07 9.20
N VAL A 161 3.54 -31.96 8.87
CA VAL A 161 2.67 -31.77 7.66
C VAL A 161 1.83 -30.50 7.77
N LYS A 162 1.25 -30.24 8.94
CA LYS A 162 0.46 -29.03 9.16
C LYS A 162 1.31 -27.76 9.06
N GLU A 163 2.54 -27.81 9.56
CA GLU A 163 3.46 -26.67 9.53
C GLU A 163 3.92 -26.36 8.11
N ILE A 164 4.32 -27.39 7.34
CA ILE A 164 4.71 -27.17 5.94
C ILE A 164 3.53 -26.66 5.11
N MET A 165 2.32 -27.21 5.33
CA MET A 165 1.12 -26.74 4.64
C MET A 165 0.78 -25.29 5.01
N SER A 166 0.99 -24.89 6.26
CA SER A 166 0.84 -23.48 6.69
C SER A 166 1.83 -22.56 5.95
N ILE A 167 3.09 -22.99 5.80
CA ILE A 167 4.10 -22.27 5.02
C ILE A 167 3.65 -22.14 3.56
N LEU A 168 3.26 -23.24 2.91
CA LEU A 168 2.84 -23.24 1.50
C LEU A 168 1.58 -22.39 1.27
N ASN A 169 0.60 -22.43 2.18
CA ASN A 169 -0.58 -21.57 2.12
C ASN A 169 -0.21 -20.08 2.23
N SER A 170 0.75 -19.75 3.09
CA SER A 170 1.22 -18.38 3.26
C SER A 170 1.96 -17.86 2.04
N VAL A 171 2.67 -18.74 1.34
CA VAL A 171 3.33 -18.47 0.06
C VAL A 171 2.31 -18.22 -1.06
N ASP A 172 1.26 -19.05 -1.15
CA ASP A 172 0.17 -18.83 -2.12
C ASP A 172 -0.48 -17.46 -1.89
N LEU A 173 -0.84 -17.16 -0.64
CA LEU A 173 -1.40 -15.85 -0.26
C LEU A 173 -0.48 -14.69 -0.62
N TYR A 174 0.83 -14.87 -0.49
CA TYR A 174 1.82 -13.88 -0.87
C TYR A 174 1.80 -13.59 -2.37
N PHE A 175 1.81 -14.63 -3.22
CA PHE A 175 1.77 -14.45 -4.66
C PHE A 175 0.44 -13.86 -5.14
N ASP A 176 -0.68 -14.28 -4.56
CA ASP A 176 -2.00 -13.71 -4.85
C ASP A 176 -2.03 -12.22 -4.51
N LYS A 177 -1.51 -11.83 -3.33
CA LYS A 177 -1.43 -10.43 -2.92
C LYS A 177 -0.55 -9.58 -3.84
N ILE A 178 0.59 -10.10 -4.31
CA ILE A 178 1.43 -9.39 -5.29
C ILE A 178 0.68 -9.20 -6.62
N LYS A 179 0.02 -10.26 -7.10
CA LYS A 179 -0.69 -10.24 -8.37
C LYS A 179 -1.78 -9.17 -8.36
N ASP A 180 -2.60 -9.16 -7.32
CA ASP A 180 -3.80 -8.32 -7.21
C ASP A 180 -3.51 -6.89 -6.74
N SER A 181 -2.33 -6.62 -6.17
CA SER A 181 -1.95 -5.27 -5.69
C SER A 181 -1.80 -4.24 -6.82
N GLU A 182 -2.04 -2.96 -6.53
CA GLU A 182 -1.85 -1.84 -7.47
C GLU A 182 -0.41 -1.28 -7.48
N ILE A 183 0.50 -1.92 -6.74
CA ILE A 183 1.89 -1.45 -6.64
C ILE A 183 2.61 -1.48 -7.98
N ALA A 184 3.60 -0.59 -8.14
CA ALA A 184 4.37 -0.46 -9.37
C ALA A 184 5.04 -1.79 -9.78
N PRO A 185 5.15 -2.10 -11.10
CA PRO A 185 5.73 -3.35 -11.59
C PRO A 185 7.14 -3.66 -11.05
N TYR A 186 7.94 -2.62 -10.84
CA TYR A 186 9.27 -2.74 -10.22
C TYR A 186 9.20 -3.38 -8.83
N HIS A 187 8.29 -2.93 -7.97
CA HIS A 187 8.12 -3.49 -6.62
C HIS A 187 7.58 -4.91 -6.68
N LYS A 188 6.61 -5.19 -7.57
CA LYS A 188 6.11 -6.55 -7.80
C LYS A 188 7.26 -7.50 -8.16
N SER A 189 8.11 -7.10 -9.10
CA SER A 189 9.27 -7.89 -9.51
C SER A 189 10.24 -8.13 -8.36
N PHE A 190 10.59 -7.09 -7.60
CA PHE A 190 11.52 -7.21 -6.47
C PHE A 190 11.03 -8.25 -5.44
N TYR A 191 9.78 -8.12 -5.00
CA TYR A 191 9.19 -9.01 -4.01
C TYR A 191 8.96 -10.44 -4.56
N LYS A 192 8.54 -10.57 -5.83
CA LYS A 192 8.47 -11.88 -6.51
C LYS A 192 9.83 -12.58 -6.49
N THR A 193 10.90 -11.89 -6.92
CA THR A 193 12.26 -12.44 -6.92
C THR A 193 12.74 -12.82 -5.53
N LEU A 194 12.45 -11.98 -4.52
CA LEU A 194 12.87 -12.24 -3.15
C LEU A 194 12.23 -13.52 -2.59
N MET A 195 10.93 -13.68 -2.78
CA MET A 195 10.23 -14.90 -2.35
C MET A 195 10.65 -16.13 -3.15
N GLN A 196 10.83 -15.99 -4.47
CA GLN A 196 11.37 -17.05 -5.32
C GLN A 196 12.70 -17.58 -4.81
N HIS A 197 13.61 -16.66 -4.46
CA HIS A 197 14.90 -17.03 -3.89
C HIS A 197 14.72 -17.80 -2.58
N GLU A 198 13.94 -17.28 -1.63
CA GLU A 198 13.72 -17.97 -0.35
C GLU A 198 13.17 -19.39 -0.53
N LEU A 199 12.20 -19.56 -1.43
CA LEU A 199 11.61 -20.86 -1.71
C LEU A 199 12.59 -21.82 -2.38
N LEU A 200 13.31 -21.37 -3.41
CA LEU A 200 14.30 -22.19 -4.13
C LEU A 200 15.42 -22.68 -3.20
N PHE A 201 15.84 -21.86 -2.24
CA PHE A 201 16.92 -22.24 -1.35
C PHE A 201 16.46 -23.05 -0.15
N SER A 202 15.31 -22.72 0.42
CA SER A 202 14.87 -23.25 1.72
C SER A 202 13.84 -24.38 1.62
N VAL A 203 12.96 -24.35 0.61
CA VAL A 203 11.86 -25.31 0.44
C VAL A 203 12.11 -26.28 -0.70
N PHE A 204 12.75 -25.83 -1.79
CA PHE A 204 13.06 -26.64 -2.97
C PHE A 204 14.57 -26.85 -3.13
N PRO A 205 15.27 -27.50 -2.19
CA PRO A 205 16.73 -27.51 -2.18
C PRO A 205 17.29 -28.26 -3.41
N TYR A 206 17.58 -27.50 -4.48
CA TYR A 206 18.39 -27.82 -5.65
C TYR A 206 18.05 -29.09 -6.45
N GLN A 207 17.66 -28.87 -7.72
CA GLN A 207 17.89 -29.66 -8.94
C GLN A 207 17.49 -31.14 -9.01
N ASP A 208 17.34 -31.86 -7.91
CA ASP A 208 16.81 -33.21 -7.99
C ASP A 208 15.31 -33.20 -8.32
N LEU A 209 14.58 -32.10 -8.06
CA LEU A 209 13.23 -31.90 -8.60
C LEU A 209 13.18 -31.67 -10.13
N ASP A 210 14.27 -31.18 -10.74
CA ASP A 210 14.36 -31.04 -12.21
C ASP A 210 14.89 -32.35 -12.86
N ASN A 211 15.69 -33.13 -12.13
CA ASN A 211 16.01 -34.52 -12.47
C ASN A 211 14.88 -35.50 -12.11
N GLN A 212 13.88 -35.10 -11.32
CA GLN A 212 12.63 -35.83 -11.05
C GLN A 212 11.60 -35.65 -12.17
N ALA A 213 12.06 -35.53 -13.41
CA ALA A 213 11.36 -36.20 -14.52
C ALA A 213 11.14 -37.71 -14.24
N TYR A 214 11.74 -38.24 -13.16
CA TYR A 214 11.56 -39.59 -12.64
C TYR A 214 11.05 -39.68 -11.19
N LEU A 215 10.32 -38.68 -10.65
CA LEU A 215 9.26 -39.06 -9.70
C LEU A 215 8.30 -39.88 -10.56
N LYS A 216 8.46 -41.20 -10.58
CA LYS A 216 7.55 -42.09 -11.30
C LYS A 216 6.18 -41.87 -10.68
N GLN A 217 5.41 -40.95 -11.26
CA GLN A 217 4.00 -40.85 -11.01
C GLN A 217 3.44 -42.14 -11.57
N GLU A 218 3.22 -43.10 -10.69
CA GLU A 218 2.58 -44.34 -11.08
C GLU A 218 1.09 -44.05 -11.20
N HIS A 219 0.45 -44.66 -12.20
CA HIS A 219 -0.99 -44.53 -12.35
C HIS A 219 -1.65 -45.18 -11.13
N CYS A 220 -2.28 -44.37 -10.28
CA CYS A 220 -2.90 -44.89 -9.08
C CYS A 220 -4.14 -45.74 -9.43
N PRO A 221 -4.20 -47.00 -9.01
CA PRO A 221 -5.37 -47.84 -9.24
C PRO A 221 -6.61 -47.44 -8.41
N GLU A 222 -6.46 -46.65 -7.34
CA GLU A 222 -7.59 -46.20 -6.51
C GLU A 222 -8.26 -44.92 -7.02
N CYS A 223 -7.51 -43.92 -7.48
CA CYS A 223 -8.08 -42.64 -7.92
C CYS A 223 -7.92 -42.35 -9.43
N GLY A 224 -7.08 -43.10 -10.14
CA GLY A 224 -6.82 -42.90 -11.57
C GLY A 224 -5.93 -41.68 -11.90
N GLU A 225 -5.43 -40.97 -10.90
CA GLU A 225 -4.50 -39.85 -11.07
C GLU A 225 -3.04 -40.34 -11.04
N TYR A 226 -2.15 -39.54 -11.63
CA TYR A 226 -0.71 -39.80 -11.67
C TYR A 226 -0.04 -39.10 -10.49
N HIS A 227 0.33 -39.86 -9.45
CA HIS A 227 1.04 -39.33 -8.28
C HIS A 227 2.07 -40.33 -7.74
N ALA A 228 3.06 -39.83 -6.99
CA ALA A 228 4.06 -40.66 -6.29
C ALA A 228 3.56 -41.02 -4.87
N ASN A 229 4.34 -41.74 -4.06
CA ASN A 229 4.05 -42.05 -2.63
C ASN A 229 4.16 -40.80 -1.72
N TYR A 230 3.94 -39.63 -2.30
CA TYR A 230 4.01 -38.33 -1.66
C TYR A 230 2.58 -37.85 -1.44
N PRO A 231 2.23 -37.24 -0.30
CA PRO A 231 0.90 -36.68 -0.10
C PRO A 231 0.52 -35.75 -1.28
N PRO A 232 -0.51 -36.08 -2.09
CA PRO A 232 -0.87 -35.34 -3.29
C PRO A 232 -1.07 -33.85 -2.99
N LEU A 233 -1.66 -33.56 -1.83
CA LEU A 233 -1.90 -32.21 -1.33
C LEU A 233 -0.64 -31.33 -1.23
N ILE A 234 0.49 -31.90 -0.76
CA ILE A 234 1.74 -31.15 -0.62
C ILE A 234 2.41 -31.02 -2.00
N TYR A 235 2.45 -32.09 -2.78
CA TYR A 235 3.06 -32.09 -4.12
C TYR A 235 2.35 -31.12 -5.08
N ASP A 236 1.02 -31.18 -5.16
CA ASP A 236 0.23 -30.32 -6.03
C ASP A 236 0.40 -28.85 -5.68
N ARG A 237 0.48 -28.55 -4.38
CA ARG A 237 0.77 -27.19 -3.89
C ARG A 237 2.17 -26.75 -4.26
N LEU A 238 3.17 -27.60 -4.07
CA LEU A 238 4.57 -27.33 -4.47
C LEU A 238 4.67 -27.06 -5.98
N GLN A 239 4.00 -27.85 -6.81
CA GLN A 239 3.95 -27.66 -8.27
C GLN A 239 3.20 -26.38 -8.67
N LYS A 240 2.08 -26.07 -8.01
CA LYS A 240 1.34 -24.83 -8.22
C LYS A 240 2.21 -23.61 -7.91
N ILE A 241 2.92 -23.62 -6.78
CA ILE A 241 3.86 -22.56 -6.40
C ILE A 241 5.01 -22.46 -7.41
N LYS A 242 5.54 -23.60 -7.88
CA LYS A 242 6.58 -23.62 -8.92
C LYS A 242 6.10 -22.96 -10.23
N LYS A 243 4.85 -23.19 -10.63
CA LYS A 243 4.24 -22.51 -11.79
C LYS A 243 4.12 -21.00 -11.60
N SER A 244 3.86 -20.52 -10.38
CA SER A 244 3.85 -19.10 -10.06
C SER A 244 5.22 -18.41 -10.20
N PHE A 245 6.30 -19.20 -10.36
CA PHE A 245 7.62 -18.65 -10.66
C PHE A 245 7.80 -18.21 -12.11
N SER A 246 7.06 -18.82 -13.04
CA SER A 246 7.02 -18.42 -14.46
C SER A 246 6.28 -17.09 -14.65
#